data_AF-A0A926EBF3-F1
#
_entry.id   AF-A0A926EBF3-F1
#
_cell.length_a   1.000
_cell.length_b   1.000
_cell.length_c   1.000
_cell.angle_alpha   90.00
_cell.angle_beta   90.00
_cell.angle_gamma   90.00
#
_symmetry.space_group_name_H-M   'P 1'
#
loop_
_entity.id
_entity.type
_entity.pdbx_description
1 polymer ?
#
loop_
_entity_poly.entity_id
_entity_poly.type
_entity_poly.pdbx_seq_one_letter_code
_entity_poly.pdbx_strand_id
1 'polypeptide(L)'
;MEKIVSVCGCICSDCVDFGKECPGCEKLKGRVSWAPYLGLEVCPLYDCCVNRRGLTSCGDCPKLPCSLFYDTRDPSTTKEQHEADIRERVDVLRNQCGSLT
;
A
#
# COMPACT_ATOMS: atom_id res chain seq x y z
N MET A 1 -14.73 -14.42 -2.57
CA MET A 1 -13.40 -14.65 -1.98
C MET A 1 -13.05 -13.42 -1.17
N GLU A 2 -12.56 -13.58 0.05
CA GLU A 2 -12.17 -12.46 0.90
C GLU A 2 -10.94 -11.75 0.30
N LYS A 3 -11.00 -10.43 0.13
CA LYS A 3 -9.89 -9.64 -0.41
C LYS A 3 -8.92 -9.32 0.72
N ILE A 4 -7.65 -9.72 0.56
CA ILE A 4 -6.58 -9.35 1.48
C ILE A 4 -6.01 -8.03 1.00
N VAL A 5 -6.08 -7.00 1.82
CA VAL A 5 -5.66 -5.65 1.45
C VAL A 5 -4.55 -5.16 2.37
N SER A 6 -3.53 -4.59 1.75
CA SER A 6 -2.40 -3.99 2.46
C SER A 6 -2.73 -2.61 3.03
N VAL A 7 -1.88 -2.10 3.92
CA VAL A 7 -2.04 -0.79 4.57
C VAL A 7 -2.22 0.37 3.58
N CYS A 8 -1.73 0.22 2.35
CA CYS A 8 -1.75 1.25 1.32
C CYS A 8 -2.81 1.00 0.22
N GLY A 9 -3.70 0.03 0.41
CA GLY A 9 -4.82 -0.24 -0.49
C GLY A 9 -4.54 -1.24 -1.61
N CYS A 10 -3.29 -1.73 -1.77
CA CYS A 10 -3.00 -2.79 -2.74
C CYS A 10 -3.71 -4.09 -2.32
N ILE A 11 -4.32 -4.77 -3.29
CA ILE A 11 -5.02 -6.04 -3.09
C ILE A 11 -3.99 -7.17 -3.17
N CYS A 12 -3.50 -7.61 -2.01
CA CYS A 12 -2.52 -8.68 -1.91
C CYS A 12 -3.07 -10.02 -2.41
N SER A 13 -4.37 -10.28 -2.27
CA SER A 13 -4.98 -11.53 -2.77
C SER A 13 -4.92 -11.69 -4.29
N ASP A 14 -4.73 -10.58 -5.02
CA ASP A 14 -4.65 -10.57 -6.49
C ASP A 14 -3.18 -10.54 -6.96
N CYS A 15 -2.22 -10.46 -6.03
CA CYS A 15 -0.79 -10.42 -6.30
C CYS A 15 -0.21 -11.83 -6.43
N VAL A 16 0.49 -12.09 -7.55
CA VAL A 16 1.07 -13.41 -7.87
C VAL A 16 2.16 -13.87 -6.90
N ASP A 17 2.81 -12.94 -6.19
CA ASP A 17 3.89 -13.19 -5.25
C ASP A 17 3.39 -13.38 -3.81
N PHE A 18 2.17 -12.92 -3.52
CA PHE A 18 1.59 -13.01 -2.19
C PHE A 18 1.33 -14.48 -1.81
N GLY A 19 1.77 -14.87 -0.61
CA GLY A 19 1.70 -16.26 -0.15
C GLY A 19 2.80 -17.17 -0.70
N LYS A 20 3.65 -16.67 -1.61
CA LYS A 20 4.86 -17.34 -2.08
C LYS A 20 6.09 -16.67 -1.47
N GLU A 21 6.70 -15.75 -2.21
CA GLU A 21 7.90 -15.02 -1.81
C GLU A 21 7.54 -13.78 -0.97
N CYS A 22 6.29 -13.30 -1.07
CA CYS A 22 5.81 -12.18 -0.28
C CYS A 22 4.81 -12.66 0.81
N PRO A 23 5.20 -12.65 2.09
CA PRO A 23 4.29 -13.01 3.18
C PRO A 23 3.33 -11.86 3.58
N GLY A 24 3.40 -10.72 2.89
CA GLY A 24 2.61 -9.53 3.18
C GLY A 24 3.36 -8.47 3.99
N CYS A 25 3.01 -7.19 3.76
CA CYS A 25 3.71 -6.05 4.35
C CYS A 25 3.70 -6.04 5.88
N GLU A 26 2.64 -6.57 6.52
CA GLU A 26 2.58 -6.70 7.98
C GLU A 26 3.66 -7.65 8.52
N LYS A 27 3.75 -8.86 7.96
CA LYS A 27 4.79 -9.83 8.34
C LYS A 27 6.19 -9.34 8.02
N LEU A 28 6.35 -8.62 6.90
CA LEU A 28 7.62 -8.00 6.51
C LEU A 28 7.95 -6.74 7.32
N LYS A 29 7.01 -6.21 8.12
CA LYS A 29 7.13 -4.88 8.75
C LYS A 29 7.53 -3.79 7.73
N GLY A 30 6.95 -3.87 6.53
CA GLY A 30 7.22 -2.98 5.40
C GLY A 30 8.55 -3.19 4.66
N ARG A 31 9.39 -4.15 5.05
CA ARG A 31 10.67 -4.49 4.38
C ARG A 31 10.44 -5.28 3.09
N VAL A 32 9.80 -4.64 2.12
CA VAL A 32 9.47 -5.21 0.79
C VAL A 32 10.71 -5.26 -0.11
N SER A 33 10.74 -6.22 -1.03
CA SER A 33 11.89 -6.52 -1.88
C SER A 33 12.39 -5.34 -2.73
N TRP A 34 11.51 -4.40 -3.10
CA TRP A 34 11.88 -3.26 -3.93
C TRP A 34 12.41 -2.05 -3.14
N ALA A 35 12.20 -1.96 -1.83
CA ALA A 35 12.62 -0.80 -1.04
C ALA A 35 14.13 -0.51 -1.16
N PRO A 36 15.02 -1.52 -1.17
CA PRO A 36 16.46 -1.30 -1.35
C PRO A 36 16.84 -0.63 -2.67
N TYR A 37 16.05 -0.79 -3.75
CA TYR A 37 16.31 -0.11 -5.02
C TYR A 37 16.16 1.42 -4.94
N LEU A 38 15.45 1.91 -3.92
CA LEU A 38 15.32 3.34 -3.62
C LEU A 38 16.30 3.81 -2.52
N GLY A 39 17.22 2.94 -2.08
CA GLY A 39 18.09 3.21 -0.94
C GLY A 39 17.36 3.21 0.40
N LEU A 40 16.24 2.48 0.49
CA LEU A 40 15.39 2.42 1.68
C LEU A 40 15.36 1.00 2.26
N GLU A 41 15.28 0.90 3.59
CA GLU A 41 15.06 -0.40 4.23
C GLU A 41 13.58 -0.80 4.31
N VAL A 42 12.68 0.18 4.37
CA VAL A 42 11.25 0.00 4.59
C VAL A 42 10.48 0.79 3.53
N CYS A 43 9.38 0.21 3.03
CA CYS A 43 8.43 0.89 2.15
C CYS A 43 7.99 2.24 2.76
N PRO A 44 8.13 3.37 2.05
CA PRO A 44 7.77 4.68 2.58
C PRO A 44 6.33 4.78 3.08
N LEU A 45 5.38 4.17 2.37
CA LEU A 45 3.96 4.20 2.72
C LEU A 45 3.70 3.44 4.01
N TYR A 46 4.29 2.25 4.16
CA TYR A 46 4.17 1.45 5.38
C TYR A 46 4.83 2.17 6.56
N ASP A 47 6.04 2.68 6.37
CA ASP A 47 6.77 3.38 7.40
C ASP A 47 6.04 4.65 7.88
N CYS A 48 5.51 5.44 6.96
CA CYS A 48 4.72 6.61 7.28
C CYS A 48 3.42 6.25 8.03
N CYS A 49 2.67 5.27 7.51
CA CYS A 49 1.37 4.89 8.04
C CYS A 49 1.48 4.20 9.41
N VAL A 50 2.23 3.10 9.47
CA VAL A 50 2.26 2.20 10.62
C VAL A 50 3.34 2.63 11.59
N ASN A 51 4.61 2.71 11.17
CA ASN A 51 5.72 2.91 12.11
C ASN A 51 5.72 4.32 12.72
N ARG A 52 5.50 5.36 11.91
CA ARG A 52 5.59 6.76 12.35
C ARG A 52 4.28 7.33 12.89
N ARG A 53 3.14 6.92 12.32
CA ARG A 53 1.82 7.49 12.68
C ARG A 53 0.92 6.55 13.46
N GLY A 54 1.27 5.26 13.57
CA GLY A 54 0.46 4.29 14.31
C GLY A 54 -0.93 4.06 13.73
N LEU A 55 -1.13 4.34 12.44
CA LEU A 55 -2.40 4.07 11.76
C LEU A 55 -2.44 2.61 11.31
N THR A 56 -3.63 2.02 11.32
CA THR A 56 -3.84 0.67 10.79
C THR A 56 -3.83 0.67 9.26
N SER A 57 -4.26 1.78 8.66
CA SER A 57 -4.37 1.93 7.21
C SER A 57 -4.14 3.37 6.76
N CYS A 58 -3.65 3.54 5.53
CA CYS A 58 -3.60 4.84 4.88
C CYS A 58 -5.01 5.42 4.67
N GLY A 59 -6.06 4.59 4.73
CA GLY A 59 -7.48 4.99 4.77
C GLY A 59 -7.80 5.99 5.89
N ASP A 60 -7.14 5.84 7.04
CA ASP A 60 -7.35 6.71 8.22
C ASP A 60 -6.57 8.03 8.11
N CYS A 61 -5.80 8.22 7.03
CA CYS A 61 -5.07 9.45 6.80
C CYS A 61 -6.01 10.53 6.23
N PRO A 62 -6.21 11.68 6.91
CA PRO A 62 -7.05 12.76 6.38
C PRO A 62 -6.47 13.43 5.13
N LYS A 63 -5.22 13.11 4.77
CA LYS A 63 -4.54 13.60 3.56
C LYS A 63 -4.57 12.57 2.42
N LEU A 64 -5.33 11.48 2.50
CA LEU A 64 -5.37 10.45 1.46
C LEU A 64 -6.15 10.92 0.20
N PRO A 65 -5.58 10.79 -1.03
CA PRO A 65 -4.19 10.41 -1.33
C PRO A 65 -3.20 11.55 -1.08
N CYS A 66 -2.09 11.26 -0.41
CA CYS A 66 -1.05 12.25 -0.12
C CYS A 66 0.10 12.16 -1.15
N SER A 67 1.03 13.13 -1.12
CA SER A 67 2.18 13.18 -2.04
C SER A 67 2.94 11.86 -2.10
N LEU A 68 3.05 11.13 -0.98
CA LEU A 68 3.78 9.87 -0.92
C LEU A 68 3.23 8.80 -1.86
N PHE A 69 1.92 8.78 -2.13
CA PHE A 69 1.36 7.88 -3.14
C PHE A 69 1.85 8.22 -4.55
N TYR A 70 1.98 9.51 -4.85
CA TYR A 70 2.47 10.00 -6.14
C TYR A 70 3.99 9.83 -6.29
N ASP A 71 4.74 9.97 -5.19
CA ASP A 71 6.20 9.88 -5.16
C ASP A 71 6.72 8.43 -5.30
N THR A 72 5.90 7.42 -4.95
CA THR A 72 6.27 5.99 -5.02
C THR A 72 5.81 5.31 -6.31
N ARG A 73 5.95 5.98 -7.46
CA ARG A 73 5.61 5.38 -8.76
C ARG A 73 6.59 4.28 -9.14
N ASP A 74 6.07 3.14 -9.57
CA ASP A 74 6.88 2.09 -10.18
C ASP A 74 7.47 2.61 -11.51
N PRO A 75 8.81 2.61 -11.69
CA PRO A 75 9.45 3.05 -12.93
C PRO A 75 8.97 2.34 -14.20
N SER A 76 8.42 1.13 -14.09
CA SER A 76 7.86 0.36 -15.21
C SER A 76 6.47 0.81 -15.67
N THR A 77 5.81 1.69 -14.91
CA THR A 77 4.45 2.18 -15.21
C THR A 77 4.48 3.60 -15.78
N THR A 78 3.51 3.95 -16.63
CA THR A 78 3.31 5.35 -17.02
C THR A 78 2.71 6.17 -15.87
N LYS A 79 2.72 7.50 -16.00
CA LYS A 79 2.07 8.39 -15.03
C LYS A 79 0.57 8.11 -14.95
N GLU A 80 -0.09 7.89 -16.08
CA GLU A 80 -1.54 7.66 -16.17
C GLU A 80 -1.92 6.32 -15.52
N GLN A 81 -1.11 5.28 -15.74
CA GLN A 81 -1.28 3.98 -15.08
C GLN A 81 -1.14 4.10 -13.57
N HIS A 82 -0.12 4.82 -13.10
CA HIS A 82 0.11 5.06 -11.68
C HIS A 82 -1.03 5.85 -11.04
N GLU A 83 -1.51 6.89 -11.70
CA GLU A 83 -2.66 7.66 -11.22
C GLU A 83 -3.95 6.84 -11.19
N ALA A 84 -4.13 5.88 -12.11
CA ALA A 84 -5.23 4.93 -12.06
C ALA A 84 -5.11 3.98 -10.85
N ASP A 85 -3.93 3.40 -10.61
CA ASP A 85 -3.66 2.57 -9.43
C ASP A 85 -3.93 3.33 -8.12
N ILE A 86 -3.49 4.60 -8.02
CA ILE A 86 -3.78 5.43 -6.84
C ILE A 86 -5.29 5.58 -6.63
N ARG A 87 -6.07 5.84 -7.69
CA ARG A 87 -7.54 5.97 -7.58
C ARG A 87 -8.15 4.67 -7.06
N GLU A 88 -7.79 3.53 -7.65
CA GLU A 88 -8.30 2.22 -7.23
C GLU A 88 -7.97 1.91 -5.76
N ARG A 89 -6.72 2.17 -5.35
CA ARG A 89 -6.29 1.96 -3.96
C ARG A 89 -7.03 2.89 -3.00
N VAL A 90 -7.26 4.15 -3.36
CA VAL A 90 -8.05 5.10 -2.55
C VAL A 90 -9.48 4.62 -2.40
N ASP A 91 -10.10 4.11 -3.47
CA ASP A 91 -11.45 3.56 -3.43
C ASP A 91 -11.52 2.32 -2.54
N VAL A 92 -10.54 1.42 -2.62
CA VAL A 92 -10.43 0.28 -1.71
C VAL A 92 -10.34 0.75 -0.26
N LEU A 93 -9.45 1.69 0.04
CA LEU A 93 -9.22 2.20 1.39
C LEU A 93 -10.45 2.89 1.99
N ARG A 94 -11.20 3.65 1.19
CA ARG A 94 -12.41 4.35 1.64
C ARG A 94 -13.59 3.41 1.83
N ASN A 95 -13.72 2.40 0.97
CA ASN A 95 -14.84 1.45 1.02
C ASN A 95 -14.64 0.32 2.05
N GLN A 96 -13.45 0.22 2.68
CA GLN A 96 -13.22 -0.67 3.82
C GLN A 96 -13.74 -0.10 5.16
N CYS A 97 -14.10 1.18 5.22
CA CYS A 97 -14.67 1.84 6.40
C CYS A 97 -16.18 1.56 6.57
N GLY A 98 -16.63 0.31 6.37
CA GLY A 98 -18.05 -0.04 6.33
C GLY A 98 -18.46 -1.47 6.66
N SER A 99 -17.59 -2.31 7.25
CA SER A 99 -17.97 -3.70 7.60
C SER A 99 -17.64 -4.11 9.04
N LEU A 100 -17.78 -3.17 9.98
CA LEU A 100 -17.98 -3.51 11.39
C LEU A 100 -19.35 -3.00 11.83
N THR A 101 -20.39 -3.76 11.47
CA THR A 101 -21.69 -3.79 12.15
C THR A 101 -21.95 -5.21 12.59
#